data_AF-A0A3D6CJ25-F1
#
_entry.id   AF-A0A3D6CJ25-F1
#
_cell.length_a   1.000
_cell.length_b   1.000
_cell.length_c   1.000
_cell.angle_alpha   90.00
_cell.angle_beta   90.00
_cell.angle_gamma   90.00
#
_symmetry.space_group_name_H-M   'P 1'
#
loop_
_entity.id
_entity.type
_entity.pdbx_description
1 polymer ?
#
loop_
_entity_poly.entity_id
_entity_poly.type
_entity_poly.pdbx_seq_one_letter_code
_entity_poly.pdbx_strand_id
1 'polypeptide(L)'
;MKKNQVLDTIVNFSSVDTSPSFKVCDSIIDKQKKSDCFRTIIHQKIGMELHKHEFSLKNPISEIVYVDLLINSKGKISLETFESS
;
A
#
# COMPACT_ATOMS: atom_id res chain seq x y z
N MET A 1 47.44 12.69 1.00
CA MET A 1 46.47 12.09 0.04
C MET A 1 45.38 11.38 0.84
N LYS A 2 44.16 11.90 0.88
CA LYS A 2 43.02 11.24 1.54
C LYS A 2 42.37 10.28 0.53
N LYS A 3 42.38 8.98 0.80
CA LYS A 3 41.61 7.99 0.04
C LYS A 3 40.14 8.22 0.34
N ASN A 4 39.35 8.65 -0.64
CA ASN A 4 37.90 8.64 -0.54
C ASN A 4 37.44 7.19 -0.40
N GLN A 5 36.93 6.84 0.77
CA GLN A 5 36.24 5.57 0.98
C GLN A 5 34.94 5.65 0.19
N VAL A 6 34.85 4.92 -0.93
CA VAL A 6 33.59 4.75 -1.65
C VAL A 6 32.73 3.85 -0.77
N LEU A 7 31.72 4.42 -0.13
CA LEU A 7 30.75 3.68 0.68
C LEU A 7 29.88 2.87 -0.30
N ASP A 8 30.16 1.58 -0.44
CA ASP A 8 29.34 0.67 -1.23
C ASP A 8 27.98 0.53 -0.53
N THR A 9 26.99 1.26 -1.01
CA THR A 9 25.67 1.32 -0.38
C THR A 9 24.76 0.35 -1.11
N ILE A 10 24.67 -0.88 -0.58
CA ILE A 10 23.66 -1.84 -1.05
C ILE A 10 22.29 -1.30 -0.61
N VAL A 11 21.57 -0.69 -1.55
CA VAL A 11 20.21 -0.17 -1.31
C VAL A 11 19.23 -1.33 -1.37
N ASN A 12 18.62 -1.66 -0.23
CA ASN A 12 17.57 -2.67 -0.17
C ASN A 12 16.20 -2.02 -0.48
N PHE A 13 15.77 -2.12 -1.73
CA PHE A 13 14.46 -1.61 -2.20
C PHE A 13 13.26 -2.39 -1.64
N SER A 14 13.49 -3.53 -1.00
CA SER A 14 12.45 -4.32 -0.32
C SER A 14 12.25 -3.91 1.14
N SER A 15 13.07 -2.99 1.67
CA SER A 15 12.98 -2.47 3.04
C SER A 15 12.49 -1.03 3.03
N VAL A 16 11.56 -0.70 3.93
CA VAL A 16 11.12 0.67 4.16
C VAL A 16 11.50 1.11 5.57
N ASP A 17 12.19 2.25 5.69
CA ASP A 17 12.63 2.77 6.98
C ASP A 17 11.46 3.27 7.83
N THR A 18 10.44 3.85 7.18
CA THR A 18 9.21 4.32 7.84
C THR A 18 8.06 4.26 6.85
N SER A 19 6.97 3.58 7.21
CA SER A 19 5.73 3.60 6.45
C SER A 19 5.14 5.01 6.44
N PRO A 20 4.45 5.43 5.36
CA PRO A 20 3.64 6.65 5.40
C PRO A 20 2.64 6.62 6.56
N SER A 21 2.15 7.78 6.98
CA SER A 21 1.18 7.86 8.07
C SER A 21 -0.08 8.60 7.66
N PHE A 22 -1.21 8.12 8.18
CA PHE A 22 -2.45 8.88 8.19
C PHE A 22 -2.53 9.70 9.46
N LYS A 23 -3.23 10.84 9.43
CA LYS A 23 -3.39 11.73 10.59
C LYS A 23 -3.82 11.01 11.89
N VAL A 24 -4.67 9.99 11.76
CA VAL A 24 -5.13 9.17 12.90
C VAL A 24 -4.03 8.33 13.55
N CYS A 25 -2.97 8.02 12.80
CA CYS A 25 -1.82 7.25 13.25
C CYS A 25 -0.65 8.13 13.75
N ASP A 26 -0.72 9.46 13.63
CA ASP A 26 0.42 10.35 13.88
C ASP A 26 0.91 10.32 15.33
N SER A 27 0.00 10.08 16.29
CA SER A 27 0.33 9.97 17.72
C SER A 27 1.02 8.66 18.09
N ILE A 28 1.07 7.68 17.19
CA ILE A 28 1.71 6.39 17.45
C ILE A 28 3.22 6.51 17.26
N ILE A 29 3.96 6.38 18.36
CA ILE A 29 5.43 6.48 18.38
C ILE A 29 6.08 5.14 17.98
N ASP A 30 5.49 4.02 18.42
CA ASP A 30 6.01 2.69 18.12
C ASP A 30 5.97 2.41 16.61
N LYS A 31 7.14 2.10 16.03
CA LYS A 31 7.31 1.92 14.59
C LYS A 31 6.41 0.82 14.03
N GLN A 32 6.32 -0.32 14.74
CA GLN A 32 5.54 -1.46 14.27
C GLN A 32 4.04 -1.12 14.32
N LYS A 33 3.57 -0.60 15.46
CA LYS A 33 2.17 -0.18 15.62
C LYS A 33 1.77 0.91 14.62
N LYS A 34 2.67 1.84 14.30
CA LYS A 34 2.42 2.88 13.29
C LYS A 34 2.29 2.28 11.90
N SER A 35 3.15 1.32 11.56
CA SER A 35 3.08 0.56 10.30
C SER A 35 1.79 -0.25 10.20
N ASP A 36 1.38 -0.92 11.28
CA ASP A 36 0.15 -1.69 11.35
C ASP A 36 -1.08 -0.80 11.22
N CYS A 37 -1.06 0.39 11.85
CA CYS A 37 -2.10 1.41 11.69
C CYS A 37 -2.20 1.86 10.24
N PHE A 38 -1.08 2.21 9.59
CA PHE A 38 -1.06 2.58 8.18
C PHE A 38 -1.66 1.48 7.29
N ARG A 39 -1.19 0.23 7.45
CA ARG A 39 -1.67 -0.94 6.70
C ARG A 39 -3.17 -1.12 6.88
N THR A 40 -3.66 -1.08 8.12
CA THR A 40 -5.09 -1.23 8.41
C THR A 40 -5.93 -0.18 7.69
N ILE A 41 -5.54 1.09 7.78
CA ILE A 41 -6.30 2.20 7.20
C ILE A 41 -6.23 2.17 5.66
N ILE A 42 -5.08 1.87 5.05
CA ILE A 42 -4.99 1.81 3.59
C ILE A 42 -5.82 0.64 3.04
N HIS A 43 -5.80 -0.53 3.68
CA HIS A 43 -6.65 -1.66 3.31
C HIS A 43 -8.14 -1.32 3.40
N GLN A 44 -8.55 -0.64 4.48
CA GLN A 44 -9.93 -0.17 4.62
C GLN A 44 -10.33 0.81 3.51
N LYS A 45 -9.50 1.82 3.23
CA LYS A 45 -9.77 2.79 2.16
C LYS A 45 -9.86 2.14 0.79
N ILE A 46 -8.96 1.21 0.48
CA ILE A 46 -9.01 0.43 -0.76
C ILE A 46 -10.31 -0.36 -0.83
N GLY A 47 -10.67 -1.10 0.23
CA GLY A 47 -11.91 -1.86 0.28
C GLY A 47 -13.16 -1.00 0.09
N MET A 48 -13.18 0.20 0.70
CA MET A 48 -14.28 1.16 0.53
C MET A 48 -14.40 1.68 -0.91
N GLU A 49 -13.28 1.89 -1.61
CA GLU A 49 -13.29 2.31 -3.01
C GLU A 49 -13.74 1.19 -3.93
N LEU A 50 -13.24 -0.03 -3.71
CA LEU A 50 -13.66 -1.20 -4.49
C LEU A 50 -15.14 -1.51 -4.30
N HIS A 51 -15.69 -1.32 -3.09
CA HIS A 51 -17.12 -1.55 -2.83
C HIS A 51 -18.05 -0.58 -3.58
N LYS A 52 -17.53 0.51 -4.14
CA LYS A 52 -18.31 1.41 -5.02
C LYS A 52 -18.52 0.83 -6.42
N HIS A 53 -17.77 -0.22 -6.77
CA HIS A 53 -17.90 -0.93 -8.04
C HIS A 53 -18.71 -2.21 -7.83
N GLU A 54 -19.70 -2.45 -8.68
CA GLU A 54 -20.46 -3.69 -8.64
C GLU A 54 -19.70 -4.80 -9.39
N PHE A 55 -19.32 -5.85 -8.65
CA PHE A 55 -18.76 -7.07 -9.22
C PHE A 55 -19.88 -8.11 -9.35
N SER A 56 -20.53 -8.15 -10.51
CA SER A 56 -21.60 -9.12 -10.77
C SER A 56 -21.02 -10.44 -11.28
N LEU A 57 -21.14 -11.49 -10.48
CA LEU A 57 -20.80 -12.86 -10.88
C LEU A 57 -22.07 -13.63 -11.27
N LYS A 58 -22.02 -14.41 -12.35
CA LYS A 58 -23.15 -15.26 -12.76
C LYS A 58 -23.38 -16.40 -11.76
N ASN A 59 -22.31 -16.90 -11.15
CA ASN A 59 -22.34 -17.95 -10.13
C ASN A 59 -21.35 -17.59 -9.01
N PRO A 60 -21.66 -17.89 -7.73
CA PRO A 60 -20.68 -17.74 -6.67
C PRO A 60 -19.47 -18.64 -6.93
N ILE A 61 -18.29 -18.04 -7.04
CA ILE A 61 -17.03 -18.76 -7.23
C ILE A 61 -16.01 -18.30 -6.18
N SER A 62 -15.13 -19.22 -5.77
CA SER A 62 -14.01 -18.91 -4.88
C SER A 62 -12.77 -18.72 -5.74
N GLU A 63 -12.43 -17.47 -6.05
CA GLU A 63 -11.31 -17.11 -6.92
C GLU A 63 -10.41 -16.03 -6.29
N ILE A 64 -9.19 -15.91 -6.81
CA ILE A 64 -8.28 -14.80 -6.49
C ILE A 64 -8.37 -13.79 -7.63
N VAL A 65 -8.71 -12.55 -7.30
CA VAL A 65 -8.74 -11.43 -8.24
C VAL A 65 -7.53 -10.53 -8.00
N TYR A 66 -6.80 -10.24 -9.07
CA TYR A 66 -5.74 -9.24 -9.07
C TYR A 66 -6.31 -7.90 -9.50
N VAL A 67 -5.95 -6.84 -8.79
CA VAL A 67 -6.53 -5.51 -8.99
C VAL A 67 -5.42 -4.48 -9.06
N ASP A 68 -5.41 -3.70 -10.14
CA ASP A 68 -4.50 -2.57 -10.29
C ASP A 68 -5.17 -1.29 -9.77
N LEU A 69 -4.52 -0.66 -8.81
CA LEU A 69 -4.98 0.55 -8.14
C LEU A 69 -4.00 1.69 -8.39
N LEU A 70 -4.51 2.84 -8.81
CA LEU A 70 -3.74 4.07 -8.90
C LEU A 70 -4.02 4.96 -7.69
N ILE A 71 -2.99 5.29 -6.92
CA ILE A 71 -3.06 6.27 -5.84
C ILE A 71 -2.31 7.52 -6.28
N ASN A 72 -3.04 8.61 -6.55
CA ASN A 72 -2.41 9.84 -6.99
C ASN A 72 -1.77 10.62 -5.83
N SER A 73 -1.06 11.70 -6.15
CA SER A 73 -0.36 12.56 -5.16
C SER A 73 -1.29 13.25 -4.16
N LYS A 74 -2.61 13.29 -4.40
CA LYS A 74 -3.62 13.79 -3.46
C LYS A 74 -4.20 12.69 -2.58
N GLY A 75 -3.73 11.45 -2.71
CA GLY A 75 -4.24 10.28 -2.00
C GLY A 75 -5.61 9.80 -2.50
N LYS A 76 -6.03 10.23 -3.69
CA LYS A 76 -7.22 9.65 -4.34
C LYS A 76 -6.84 8.31 -4.94
N ILE A 77 -7.65 7.30 -4.65
CA ILE A 77 -7.51 5.94 -5.17
C ILE A 77 -8.48 5.80 -6.35
N SER A 78 -8.03 5.24 -7.47
CA SER A 78 -8.85 4.80 -8.60
C SER A 78 -8.57 3.35 -8.93
N LEU A 79 -9.62 2.62 -9.31
CA LEU A 79 -9.54 1.31 -9.92
C LEU A 79 -9.16 1.49 -11.39
N GLU A 80 -8.05 0.88 -11.83
CA GLU A 80 -7.61 0.94 -13.22
C GLU A 80 -8.08 -0.31 -13.99
N THR A 81 -7.65 -1.49 -13.54
CA THR A 81 -7.98 -2.78 -14.17
C THR A 81 -8.15 -3.85 -13.09
N PHE A 82 -8.77 -4.97 -13.45
CA PHE A 82 -8.78 -6.17 -12.64
C PHE A 82 -8.76 -7.40 -13.55
N GLU A 83 -8.07 -8.45 -13.10
CA GLU A 83 -7.94 -9.73 -13.80
C GLU A 83 -8.26 -10.87 -12.83
N SER A 84 -8.92 -11.91 -13.35
CA SER A 84 -9.24 -13.15 -12.64
C SER A 84 -8.36 -14.29 -13.17
N SER A 85 -8.02 -15.25 -12.31
CA SER A 85 -7.14 -16.39 -12.61
C SER A 85 -7.90 -17.64 -13.05
#